data_AF-A0A2D9C462-F1
#
_entry.id   AF-A0A2D9C462-F1
#
_cell.length_a   1.000
_cell.length_b   1.000
_cell.length_c   1.000
_cell.angle_alpha   90.00
_cell.angle_beta   90.00
_cell.angle_gamma   90.00
#
_symmetry.space_group_name_H-M   'P 1'
#
loop_
_entity.id
_entity.type
_entity.pdbx_description
1 polymer ?
#
loop_
_entity_poly.entity_id
_entity_poly.type
_entity_poly.pdbx_seq_one_letter_code
_entity_poly.pdbx_strand_id
1 'polypeptide(L)' 'MQKALPSSTELVFLFANSSAPMPQAKRRKDGTKRSHGEWASDNGFRWFTVDTLPEEWRSESETKD' A
#
# COMPACT_ATOMS: atom_id res chain seq x y z
N MET A 1 13.17 4.84 6.57
CA MET A 1 13.38 4.06 5.33
C MET A 1 13.76 4.91 4.12
N GLN A 2 13.40 6.19 4.05
CA GLN A 2 13.80 7.09 2.95
C GLN A 2 15.33 7.17 2.68
N LYS A 3 16.18 6.85 3.68
CA LYS A 3 17.65 6.89 3.53
C LYS A 3 18.23 5.80 2.60
N ALA A 4 17.46 4.77 2.25
CA ALA A 4 17.94 3.64 1.43
C ALA A 4 17.61 3.79 -0.06
N LEU A 5 16.80 4.78 -0.43
CA LEU A 5 16.39 5.03 -1.81
C LEU A 5 17.11 6.28 -2.36
N PRO A 6 17.36 6.34 -3.67
CA PRO A 6 17.80 7.57 -4.32
C PRO A 6 16.81 8.72 -4.08
N SER A 7 17.30 9.95 -4.04
CA SER A 7 16.46 11.15 -3.81
C SER A 7 15.36 11.37 -4.85
N SER A 8 15.50 10.78 -6.05
CA SER A 8 14.53 10.85 -7.15
C SER A 8 13.56 9.65 -7.17
N THR A 9 13.52 8.84 -6.11
CA THR A 9 12.74 7.61 -6.07
C THR A 9 11.81 7.60 -4.87
N GLU A 10 10.54 7.34 -5.11
CA GLU A 10 9.54 7.09 -4.08
C GLU A 10 9.16 5.61 -4.06
N LEU A 11 9.13 5.00 -2.88
CA LEU A 11 8.53 3.68 -2.68
C LEU A 11 7.08 3.85 -2.26
N VAL A 12 6.18 3.27 -3.05
CA VAL A 12 4.74 3.22 -2.79
C VAL A 12 4.25 1.77 -2.74
N PHE A 13 3.15 1.54 -2.04
CA PHE A 13 2.50 0.22 -1.98
C PHE A 13 1.18 0.23 -2.74
N LEU A 14 0.90 -0.85 -3.48
CA LEU A 14 -0.41 -1.12 -4.07
C LEU A 14 -1.01 -2.35 -3.37
N PHE A 15 -2.09 -2.16 -2.63
CA PHE A 15 -2.76 -3.23 -1.89
C PHE A 15 -4.03 -3.69 -2.60
N ALA A 16 -4.20 -5.00 -2.77
CA ALA A 16 -5.47 -5.58 -3.20
C ALA A 16 -6.58 -5.37 -2.15
N ASN A 17 -6.21 -5.38 -0.86
CA ASN A 17 -7.11 -5.03 0.25
C ASN A 17 -6.31 -4.34 1.37
N SER A 18 -6.42 -3.01 1.47
CA SER A 18 -5.70 -2.21 2.46
C SER A 18 -6.19 -2.44 3.91
N SER A 19 -7.41 -2.94 4.09
CA SER A 19 -8.00 -3.25 5.40
C SER A 19 -7.59 -4.63 5.94
N ALA A 20 -6.95 -5.48 5.13
CA ALA A 20 -6.49 -6.79 5.58
C ALA A 20 -5.44 -6.65 6.71
N PRO A 21 -5.43 -7.55 7.70
CA PRO A 21 -4.51 -7.48 8.82
C PRO A 21 -3.06 -7.72 8.36
N MET A 22 -2.14 -6.87 8.79
CA MET A 22 -0.71 -7.03 8.48
C MET A 22 -0.19 -8.33 9.13
N PRO A 23 0.59 -9.15 8.41
CA PRO A 23 1.25 -10.32 8.96
C PRO A 23 2.01 -9.99 10.25
N GLN A 24 1.91 -10.87 11.24
CA GLN A 24 2.58 -10.74 12.54
C GLN A 24 2.20 -9.49 13.37
N ALA A 25 1.20 -8.70 12.96
CA ALA A 25 0.72 -7.58 13.76
C ALA A 25 0.14 -8.08 15.09
N LYS A 26 0.58 -7.44 16.18
CA LYS A 26 0.04 -7.67 17.51
C LYS A 26 -1.44 -7.32 17.54
N ARG A 27 -2.25 -8.19 18.17
CA ARG A 27 -3.67 -7.95 18.38
C ARG A 27 -3.85 -6.82 19.41
N ARG A 28 -4.69 -5.83 19.07
CA ARG A 28 -5.10 -4.75 19.96
C ARG A 28 -6.11 -5.25 21.01
N LYS A 29 -6.40 -4.42 22.02
CA LYS A 29 -7.35 -4.77 23.10
C LYS A 29 -8.77 -5.00 22.58
N ASP A 30 -9.17 -4.26 21.54
CA ASP A 30 -10.46 -4.38 20.84
C ASP A 30 -10.55 -5.61 19.92
N GLY A 31 -9.49 -6.43 19.86
CA GLY A 31 -9.45 -7.63 19.03
C GLY A 31 -9.05 -7.40 17.58
N THR A 32 -8.86 -6.15 17.14
CA THR A 32 -8.38 -5.82 15.79
C THR A 32 -6.87 -6.04 15.67
N LYS A 33 -6.37 -6.12 14.43
CA LYS A 33 -4.93 -6.08 14.12
C LYS A 33 -4.66 -4.89 13.22
N ARG A 34 -3.45 -4.34 13.30
CA ARG A 34 -3.02 -3.27 12.39
C ARG A 34 -3.19 -3.73 10.94
N SER A 35 -3.84 -2.92 10.11
CA SER A 35 -4.03 -3.23 8.68
C SER A 35 -2.79 -2.90 7.84
N HIS A 36 -2.76 -3.34 6.58
CA HIS A 36 -1.72 -2.95 5.62
C HIS A 36 -1.69 -1.43 5.41
N GLY A 37 -2.86 -0.81 5.25
CA GLY A 37 -2.99 0.65 5.06
C GLY A 37 -2.53 1.43 6.29
N GLU A 38 -2.95 1.01 7.49
CA GLU A 38 -2.47 1.63 8.74
C GLU A 38 -0.96 1.50 8.89
N TRP A 39 -0.39 0.32 8.61
CA TRP A 39 1.05 0.12 8.64
C TRP A 39 1.79 1.07 7.68
N ALA A 40 1.33 1.17 6.43
CA ALA A 40 1.97 2.02 5.43
C ALA A 40 1.92 3.51 5.84
N SER A 41 0.75 3.99 6.26
CA SER A 41 0.57 5.36 6.74
C SER A 41 1.46 5.67 7.95
N ASP A 42 1.52 4.77 8.93
CA ASP A 42 2.32 4.95 10.15
C ASP A 42 3.84 4.92 9.88
N ASN A 43 4.27 4.32 8.76
CA ASN A 43 5.66 4.33 8.30
C ASN A 43 5.96 5.46 7.30
N GLY A 44 4.97 6.30 6.99
CA GLY A 44 5.11 7.44 6.07
C GLY A 44 5.17 7.04 4.60
N PHE A 45 4.64 5.88 4.22
CA PHE A 45 4.52 5.47 2.82
C PHE A 45 3.21 5.93 2.22
N ARG A 46 3.27 6.45 0.99
CA ARG A 46 2.08 6.54 0.12
C ARG A 46 1.68 5.13 -0.32
N TRP A 47 0.38 4.91 -0.38
CA TRP A 47 -0.18 3.63 -0.79
C TRP A 47 -1.52 3.82 -1.51
N PHE A 48 -1.87 2.84 -2.32
CA PHE A 48 -3.05 2.84 -3.18
C PHE A 48 -3.79 1.49 -3.11
N THR A 49 -5.05 1.49 -3.53
CA THR A 49 -5.77 0.29 -3.97
C THR A 49 -5.95 0.33 -5.48
N VAL A 50 -6.54 -0.73 -6.06
CA VAL A 50 -6.91 -0.74 -7.48
C VAL A 50 -7.78 0.47 -7.84
N ASP A 51 -8.66 0.88 -6.94
CA ASP A 51 -9.60 2.00 -7.14
C ASP A 51 -8.90 3.36 -7.08
N THR A 52 -7.91 3.51 -6.21
CA THR A 52 -7.24 4.80 -5.96
C THR A 52 -5.93 4.98 -6.74
N LEU A 53 -5.47 3.95 -7.45
CA LEU A 53 -4.25 4.03 -8.27
C LEU A 53 -4.43 5.08 -9.37
N PRO A 54 -3.46 6.00 -9.58
CA PRO A 54 -3.54 6.99 -10.64
C PRO A 54 -3.75 6.35 -12.01
N GLU A 55 -4.66 6.93 -12.81
CA GLU A 55 -4.98 6.41 -14.13
C GLU A 55 -3.77 6.40 -15.06
N GLU A 56 -2.91 7.41 -14.96
CA GLU A 56 -1.63 7.53 -15.68
C GLU A 56 -0.64 6.37 -15.39
N TRP A 57 -0.82 5.63 -14.30
CA TRP A 57 0.03 4.47 -13.96
C TRP A 57 -0.56 3.15 -14.43
N ARG A 58 -1.82 3.15 -14.90
CA ARG A 58 -2.45 1.96 -15.46
C ARG A 58 -1.93 1.82 -16.89
N SER A 59 -1.33 0.66 -17.19
CA SER A 59 -1.05 0.31 -18.59
C SER A 59 -2.37 0.18 -19.34
N GLU A 60 -2.42 0.66 -20.58
CA GLU A 60 -3.49 0.29 -21.50
C GLU A 60 -3.48 -1.24 -21.61
N SER A 61 -4.48 -1.89 -21.02
CA SER A 61 -4.68 -3.31 -21.26
C SER A 61 -4.97 -3.48 -22.75
N GLU A 62 -4.09 -4.15 -23.49
CA GLU A 62 -4.44 -4.70 -24.80
C GLU A 62 -5.76 -5.44 -24.63
N THR A 63 -6.84 -4.89 -25.19
CA THR A 63 -8.10 -5.59 -25.35
C THR A 63 -7.79 -6.80 -26.21
N LYS A 64 -7.64 -7.96 -25.57
CA LYS A 64 -7.47 -9.22 -26.28
C LYS A 64 -8.87 -9.66 -26.72
N ASP A 65 -9.25 -9.23 -27.93
CA ASP A 65 -10.39 -9.74 -28.70
C ASP A 65 -10.34 -11.28 -28.83
#